data_AF-A0A831JC52-F1
#
_entry.id   AF-A0A831JC52-F1
#
_cell.length_a   1.000
_cell.length_b   1.000
_cell.length_c   1.000
_cell.angle_alpha   90.00
_cell.angle_beta   90.00
_cell.angle_gamma   90.00
#
_symmetry.space_group_name_H-M   'P 1'
#
loop_
_entity.id
_entity.type
_entity.pdbx_description
1 polymer ?
#
loop_
_entity_poly.entity_id
_entity_poly.type
_entity_poly.pdbx_seq_one_letter_code
_entity_poly.pdbx_strand_id
1 'polypeptide(L)'
;SMSLARRSLQKGSKVLLIDDFMKAGGTIRGMMELMEEFDAEVVGAGVMISTEKPENKLVDNYISVFVLKNMEEEKNIIDIEISDWILKD
;
A
#
# COMPACT_ATOMS: atom_id res chain seq x y z
N SER A 1 16.95 -1.77 3.76
CA SER A 1 16.30 -2.29 4.97
C SER A 1 15.38 -1.22 5.51
N MET A 2 14.19 -1.59 5.97
CA MET A 2 13.35 -0.69 6.77
C MET A 2 13.85 -0.72 8.21
N SER A 3 13.89 0.42 8.87
CA SER A 3 14.24 0.50 10.29
C SER A 3 13.48 1.64 10.96
N LEU A 4 13.03 1.40 12.18
CA LEU A 4 12.36 2.38 13.02
C LEU A 4 13.08 2.40 14.37
N ALA A 5 13.33 3.58 14.94
CA ALA A 5 13.89 3.65 16.28
C ALA A 5 12.79 3.36 17.32
N ARG A 6 13.04 2.50 18.31
CA ARG A 6 12.09 2.09 19.37
C ARG A 6 11.36 3.23 20.08
N ARG A 7 11.96 4.41 20.17
CA ARG A 7 11.37 5.62 20.78
C ARG A 7 10.41 6.39 19.87
N SER A 8 10.31 6.02 18.60
CA SER A 8 9.57 6.78 17.58
C SER A 8 8.09 6.46 17.57
N LEU A 9 7.70 5.35 18.20
CA LEU A 9 6.33 4.87 18.21
C LEU A 9 5.98 4.38 19.61
N GLN A 10 4.86 4.86 20.14
CA GLN A 10 4.36 4.40 21.43
C GLN A 10 3.68 3.04 21.26
N LYS A 11 3.85 2.15 22.24
CA LYS A 11 3.09 0.90 22.30
C LYS A 11 1.59 1.18 22.24
N GLY A 12 0.87 0.37 21.46
CA GLY A 12 -0.57 0.50 21.22
C GLY A 12 -0.95 1.61 20.24
N SER A 13 0.00 2.23 19.54
CA SER A 13 -0.30 3.25 18.53
C SER A 13 -1.11 2.65 17.39
N LYS A 14 -2.10 3.40 16.91
CA LYS A 14 -2.83 3.10 15.68
C LYS A 14 -2.13 3.75 14.50
N VAL A 15 -1.76 2.95 13.51
CA VAL A 15 -0.89 3.34 12.40
C VAL A 15 -1.64 3.22 11.08
N LEU A 16 -1.67 4.30 10.30
CA LEU A 16 -2.09 4.28 8.90
C LEU A 16 -0.83 4.33 8.03
N LEU A 17 -0.63 3.32 7.20
CA LEU A 17 0.51 3.27 6.29
C LEU A 17 0.19 4.03 5.00
N ILE A 18 1.11 4.86 4.53
CA ILE A 18 0.97 5.61 3.28
C ILE A 18 2.20 5.38 2.40
N ASP A 19 1.98 5.05 1.13
CA ASP A 19 3.05 4.85 0.13
C ASP A 19 2.66 5.45 -1.21
N ASP A 20 3.62 5.65 -2.11
CA ASP A 20 3.35 6.19 -3.45
C ASP A 20 2.80 5.13 -4.40
N PHE A 21 3.43 3.95 -4.45
CA PHE A 21 3.15 2.92 -5.46
C PHE A 21 3.21 1.51 -4.89
N MET A 22 2.17 0.72 -5.16
CA MET A 22 2.11 -0.68 -4.74
C MET A 22 1.97 -1.64 -5.93
N LYS A 23 2.92 -2.56 -6.06
CA LYS A 23 2.79 -3.71 -6.97
C LYS A 23 2.13 -4.90 -6.28
N ALA A 24 2.93 -5.77 -5.64
CA ALA A 24 2.44 -6.96 -4.93
C ALA A 24 2.11 -6.69 -3.45
N GLY A 25 2.52 -5.55 -2.88
CA GLY A 25 2.29 -5.22 -1.47
C GLY A 25 3.41 -5.63 -0.51
N GLY A 26 4.59 -6.03 -1.01
CA GLY A 26 5.70 -6.47 -0.17
C GLY A 26 6.20 -5.40 0.81
N THR A 27 6.28 -4.14 0.36
CA THR A 27 6.65 -2.99 1.19
C THR A 27 5.69 -2.80 2.36
N ILE A 28 4.38 -2.77 2.08
CA ILE A 28 3.34 -2.62 3.11
C ILE A 28 3.36 -3.80 4.08
N ARG A 29 3.48 -5.03 3.58
CA ARG A 29 3.60 -6.21 4.44
C ARG A 29 4.79 -6.12 5.39
N GLY A 30 5.97 -5.75 4.89
CA GLY A 30 7.15 -5.57 5.73
C GLY A 30 6.97 -4.46 6.77
N MET A 31 6.25 -3.39 6.43
CA MET A 31 5.88 -2.35 7.39
C MET A 31 4.87 -2.85 8.43
N MET A 32 3.90 -3.69 8.06
CA MET A 32 2.97 -4.32 9.01
C MET A 32 3.70 -5.22 10.00
N GLU A 33 4.60 -6.08 9.52
CA GLU A 33 5.46 -6.94 10.35
C GLU A 33 6.33 -6.08 11.30
N LEU A 34 6.90 -4.98 10.82
CA LEU A 34 7.65 -4.03 11.65
C LEU A 34 6.77 -3.34 12.70
N MET A 35 5.52 -2.98 12.39
CA MET A 35 4.61 -2.37 13.37
C MET A 35 4.21 -3.37 14.46
N GLU A 36 4.03 -4.64 14.11
CA GLU A 36 3.75 -5.71 15.06
C GLU A 36 4.91 -5.87 16.08
N GLU A 37 6.16 -5.82 15.62
CA GLU A 37 7.35 -5.83 16.50
C GLU A 37 7.38 -4.67 17.51
N PHE A 38 6.64 -3.58 17.25
CA PHE A 38 6.56 -2.38 18.08
C PHE A 38 5.28 -2.31 18.93
N ASP A 39 4.53 -3.42 19.00
CA ASP A 39 3.21 -3.47 19.65
C ASP A 39 2.26 -2.39 19.10
N ALA A 40 2.32 -2.07 17.81
CA ALA A 40 1.46 -1.09 17.15
C ALA A 40 0.44 -1.77 16.24
N GLU A 41 -0.73 -1.17 16.12
CA GLU A 41 -1.86 -1.68 15.34
C GLU A 41 -1.93 -0.95 14.00
N VAL A 42 -1.69 -1.65 12.88
CA VAL A 42 -1.95 -1.08 11.56
C VAL A 42 -3.45 -1.12 11.29
N VAL A 43 -4.08 0.05 11.21
CA VAL A 43 -5.52 0.18 10.96
C VAL A 43 -5.88 0.15 9.47
N GLY A 44 -4.89 0.32 8.61
CA GLY A 44 -5.03 0.21 7.15
C GLY A 44 -3.82 0.75 6.42
N ALA A 45 -3.90 0.70 5.09
CA ALA A 45 -2.91 1.30 4.21
C ALA A 45 -3.59 2.09 3.07
N GLY A 46 -2.98 3.21 2.68
CA GLY A 46 -3.37 4.00 1.53
C GLY A 46 -2.20 4.16 0.57
N VAL A 47 -2.41 3.94 -0.72
CA VAL A 47 -1.38 4.18 -1.74
C VAL A 47 -1.89 5.07 -2.86
N MET A 48 -1.02 5.85 -3.49
CA MET A 48 -1.46 6.66 -4.61
C MET A 48 -1.83 5.78 -5.81
N ILE A 49 -0.97 4.82 -6.17
CA ILE A 49 -1.19 3.92 -7.30
C ILE A 49 -1.00 2.47 -6.86
N SER A 50 -1.92 1.58 -7.24
CA SER A 50 -1.72 0.13 -7.15
C SER A 50 -1.75 -0.50 -8.54
N THR A 51 -0.95 -1.54 -8.79
CA THR A 51 -1.09 -2.31 -10.03
C THR A 51 -2.30 -3.24 -9.98
N GLU A 52 -2.93 -3.52 -11.11
CA GLU A 52 -3.98 -4.54 -11.19
C GLU A 52 -3.41 -5.94 -10.96
N LYS A 53 -2.24 -6.24 -11.55
CA LYS A 53 -1.55 -7.53 -11.41
C LYS A 53 -0.38 -7.48 -10.42
N PRO A 54 -0.16 -8.51 -9.59
CA PRO A 54 -0.99 -9.72 -9.44
C PRO A 54 -2.35 -9.39 -8.81
N GLU A 55 -3.39 -10.17 -9.15
CA GLU A 55 -4.74 -10.03 -8.59
C GLU A 55 -4.73 -10.24 -7.07
N ASN A 56 -4.04 -11.31 -6.63
CA ASN A 56 -3.82 -11.56 -5.22
C ASN A 56 -2.62 -10.75 -4.72
N LYS A 57 -2.89 -9.75 -3.88
CA LYS A 57 -1.87 -8.97 -3.19
C LYS A 57 -1.41 -9.69 -1.92
N LEU A 58 -0.26 -9.27 -1.40
CA LEU A 58 0.28 -9.77 -0.12
C LEU A 58 -0.43 -9.16 1.09
N VAL A 59 -1.30 -8.17 0.87
CA VAL A 59 -2.04 -7.43 1.89
C VAL A 59 -3.46 -7.16 1.39
N ASP A 60 -4.46 -7.35 2.26
CA ASP A 60 -5.88 -7.16 1.91
C ASP A 60 -6.42 -5.80 2.37
N ASN A 61 -5.91 -5.26 3.48
CA ASN A 61 -6.41 -4.01 4.07
C ASN A 61 -5.67 -2.78 3.51
N TYR A 62 -5.88 -2.49 2.23
CA TYR A 62 -5.40 -1.27 1.59
C TYR A 62 -6.43 -0.64 0.67
N ILE A 63 -6.29 0.66 0.43
CA ILE A 63 -6.97 1.38 -0.64
C ILE A 63 -5.94 2.06 -1.53
N SER A 64 -6.27 2.23 -2.81
CA SER A 64 -5.49 3.03 -3.75
C SER A 64 -6.34 4.11 -4.39
N VAL A 65 -5.74 5.24 -4.77
CA VAL A 65 -6.45 6.28 -5.52
C VAL A 65 -6.60 5.89 -6.99
N PHE A 66 -5.56 5.31 -7.56
CA PHE A 66 -5.51 4.85 -8.94
C PHE A 66 -5.11 3.39 -9.06
N VAL A 67 -5.61 2.73 -10.10
CA VAL A 67 -5.22 1.37 -10.48
C VAL A 67 -4.50 1.42 -11.83
N LEU A 68 -3.23 1.03 -11.85
CA LEU A 68 -2.47 0.81 -13.08
C LEU A 68 -2.88 -0.54 -13.70
N LYS A 69 -3.56 -0.49 -14.85
CA LYS A 69 -4.11 -1.64 -15.56
C LYS A 69 -3.08 -2.28 -16.47
N ASN A 70 -2.40 -1.45 -17.26
CA ASN A 70 -1.48 -1.91 -18.28
C ASN A 70 -0.34 -0.91 -18.48
N MET A 71 0.82 -1.42 -18.87
CA MET A 71 2.00 -0.63 -19.20
C MET A 71 2.76 -1.32 -20.34
N GLU A 72 2.78 -0.68 -21.51
CA GLU A 72 3.49 -1.15 -22.70
C GLU A 72 4.63 -0.18 -23.00
N GLU A 73 5.80 -0.45 -22.42
CA GLU A 73 6.98 0.43 -22.53
C GLU A 73 7.39 0.67 -23.99
N GLU A 74 7.39 -0.38 -24.83
CA GLU A 74 7.76 -0.27 -26.25
C GLU A 74 6.84 0.67 -27.04
N LYS A 75 5.57 0.78 -26.64
CA LYS A 75 4.57 1.63 -27.30
C LYS A 75 4.36 2.96 -26.58
N ASN A 76 5.03 3.19 -25.44
CA ASN A 76 4.79 4.33 -24.55
C ASN A 76 3.30 4.49 -24.14
N ILE A 77 2.62 3.37 -23.87
CA ILE A 77 1.22 3.36 -23.43
C ILE A 77 1.16 3.00 -21.95
N ILE A 78 0.37 3.77 -21.19
CA ILE A 78 0.09 3.54 -19.77
C ILE A 78 -1.42 3.70 -19.57
N ASP A 79 -2.07 2.63 -19.12
CA ASP A 79 -3.51 2.62 -18.83
C ASP A 79 -3.73 2.66 -17.32
N ILE A 80 -4.33 3.76 -16.82
CA ILE A 80 -4.63 3.98 -15.41
C ILE A 80 -6.10 4.35 -15.25
N GLU A 81 -6.74 3.77 -14.23
CA GLU A 81 -8.12 4.06 -13.85
C GLU A 81 -8.20 4.64 -12.44
N ILE A 82 -9.21 5.47 -12.17
CA ILE A 82 -9.55 5.89 -10.80
C ILE A 82 -10.17 4.70 -10.07
N SER A 83 -9.79 4.49 -8.81
CA SER A 83 -10.35 3.40 -8.02
C SER A 83 -11.85 3.56 -7.77
N ASP A 84 -12.59 2.45 -7.87
CA ASP A 84 -14.06 2.41 -7.77
C ASP A 84 -14.64 3.08 -6.52
N TRP A 85 -13.94 3.04 -5.38
CA TRP A 85 -14.43 3.62 -4.13
C TRP A 85 -14.54 5.16 -4.17
N ILE A 86 -13.79 5.82 -5.07
CA ILE A 86 -13.86 7.28 -5.27
C ILE A 86 -15.07 7.65 -6.11
N LEU A 87 -15.50 6.76 -7.01
CA LEU A 87 -16.62 6.99 -7.92
C LEU A 87 -17.98 6.63 -7.32
N LYS A 88 -18.00 6.08 -6.11
CA LYS A 88 -19.20 5.70 -5.38
C LYS A 88 -19.55 6.83 -4.40
N ASP A 89 -20.63 7.55 -4.70
CA ASP A 89 -21.29 8.51 -3.80
C ASP A 89 -21.90 7.82 -2.57
#